data_AF-A0AAP9GRU1-F1
#
_entry.id   AF-A0AAP9GRU1-F1
#
_cell.length_a   1.000
_cell.length_b   1.000
_cell.length_c   1.000
_cell.angle_alpha   90.00
_cell.angle_beta   90.00
_cell.angle_gamma   90.00
#
_symmetry.space_group_name_H-M   'P 1'
#
loop_
_entity.id
_entity.type
_entity.pdbx_description
1 polymer ?
#
loop_
_entity_poly.entity_id
_entity_poly.type
_entity_poly.pdbx_seq_one_letter_code
_entity_poly.pdbx_strand_id
1 'polypeptide(L)'
;MKKLVILLSMSTVFLSACGNKHDKMVGYWQLENVQGKRIMQIFKEGKDSYILKENVVARSNVVNGKEGSSLVLEKKDDTLAVNNGLAAMPLHLSDDGQTLRISKNQYKKVDENFVNKTIENIKVCHEIETEYRTKVKELPIFTRDPAIQEQRKTLAESTTKKMQAIEDCKFGIY
;
A
#
# COMPACT_ATOMS: atom_id res chain seq x y z
N MET A 1 56.64 -11.53 15.97
CA MET A 1 55.36 -11.15 15.36
C MET A 1 54.97 -12.18 14.32
N LYS A 2 53.82 -12.85 14.50
CA LYS A 2 52.94 -13.45 13.48
C LYS A 2 51.98 -14.40 14.21
N LYS A 3 50.84 -13.87 14.65
CA LYS A 3 49.69 -14.70 15.03
C LYS A 3 48.91 -14.96 13.74
N LEU A 4 48.87 -16.23 13.34
CA LEU A 4 48.09 -16.72 12.21
C LEU A 4 46.61 -16.65 12.60
N VAL A 5 45.88 -15.65 12.09
CA VAL A 5 44.43 -15.54 12.27
C VAL A 5 43.77 -16.39 11.20
N ILE A 6 43.30 -17.56 11.59
CA ILE A 6 42.49 -18.43 10.74
C ILE A 6 41.09 -17.81 10.66
N LEU A 7 40.77 -17.26 9.48
CA LEU A 7 39.43 -16.82 9.11
C LEU A 7 38.52 -18.05 8.99
N LEU A 8 37.69 -18.27 10.02
CA LEU A 8 36.63 -19.26 9.98
C LEU A 8 35.47 -18.68 9.15
N SER A 9 35.39 -19.06 7.87
CA SER A 9 34.28 -18.72 6.99
C SER A 9 33.01 -19.42 7.49
N MET A 10 32.15 -18.68 8.20
CA MET A 10 30.81 -19.11 8.57
C MET A 10 29.94 -19.14 7.30
N SER A 11 29.95 -20.27 6.60
CA SER A 11 28.95 -20.58 5.59
C SER A 11 27.62 -20.79 6.31
N THR A 12 26.82 -19.73 6.43
CA THR A 12 25.44 -19.84 6.87
C THR A 12 24.67 -20.63 5.83
N VAL A 13 24.45 -21.91 6.12
CA VAL A 13 23.46 -22.74 5.42
C VAL A 13 22.12 -22.05 5.64
N PHE A 14 21.61 -21.37 4.60
CA PHE A 14 20.23 -20.92 4.58
C PHE A 14 19.37 -22.18 4.68
N LEU A 15 18.85 -22.46 5.88
CA LEU A 15 17.74 -23.38 6.04
C LEU A 15 16.61 -22.81 5.19
N SER A 16 16.46 -23.31 3.97
CA SER A 16 15.23 -23.14 3.21
C SER A 16 14.15 -23.79 4.07
N ALA A 17 13.45 -22.97 4.85
CA ALA A 17 12.33 -23.41 5.66
C ALA A 17 11.43 -24.29 4.78
N CYS A 18 11.19 -25.54 5.20
CA CYS A 18 10.26 -26.48 4.59
C CYS A 18 8.80 -26.01 4.76
N GLY A 19 8.53 -24.73 4.51
CA GLY A 19 7.19 -24.18 4.40
C GLY A 19 6.61 -24.52 3.04
N ASN A 20 5.28 -24.58 2.97
CA ASN A 20 4.58 -24.72 1.70
C ASN A 20 5.08 -23.63 0.74
N LYS A 21 5.45 -24.00 -0.50
CA LYS A 21 5.96 -23.07 -1.51
C LYS A 21 5.02 -21.88 -1.74
N HIS A 22 3.71 -22.09 -1.62
CA HIS A 22 2.68 -21.06 -1.75
C HIS A 22 2.73 -20.02 -0.61
N ASP A 23 3.15 -20.41 0.61
CA ASP A 23 3.23 -19.50 1.76
C ASP A 23 4.26 -18.38 1.54
N LYS A 24 5.23 -18.57 0.64
CA LYS A 24 6.21 -17.53 0.29
C LYS A 24 5.58 -16.29 -0.34
N MET A 25 4.39 -16.44 -0.95
CA MET A 25 3.64 -15.36 -1.60
C MET A 25 2.79 -14.56 -0.62
N VAL A 26 2.60 -15.05 0.61
CA VAL A 26 1.85 -14.34 1.65
C VAL A 26 2.59 -13.05 2.03
N GLY A 27 1.82 -11.97 2.16
CA GLY A 27 2.31 -10.65 2.52
C GLY A 27 1.67 -9.53 1.70
N TYR A 28 2.27 -8.35 1.80
CA TYR A 28 1.83 -7.15 1.10
C TYR A 28 2.75 -6.85 -0.09
N TRP A 29 2.13 -6.44 -1.19
CA TRP A 29 2.77 -6.28 -2.48
C TRP A 29 2.37 -4.94 -3.10
N GLN A 30 3.30 -3.99 -3.12
CA GLN A 30 3.12 -2.68 -3.73
C GLN A 30 3.35 -2.76 -5.24
N LEU A 31 2.40 -2.29 -6.04
CA LEU A 31 2.52 -2.16 -7.48
C LEU A 31 3.54 -1.08 -7.84
N GLU A 32 4.47 -1.42 -8.72
CA GLU A 32 5.50 -0.52 -9.23
C GLU A 32 5.01 0.26 -10.47
N ASN A 33 5.71 1.35 -10.79
CA ASN A 33 5.50 2.14 -12.03
C ASN A 33 4.08 2.71 -12.20
N VAL A 34 3.41 3.04 -11.10
CA VAL A 34 2.11 3.71 -11.10
C VAL A 34 2.16 4.98 -10.28
N GLN A 35 1.25 5.92 -10.59
CA GLN A 35 1.08 7.11 -9.77
C GLN A 35 0.33 6.74 -8.48
N GLY A 36 0.91 7.11 -7.33
CA GLY A 36 0.36 6.81 -6.01
C GLY A 36 0.61 5.37 -5.56
N LYS A 37 0.17 5.04 -4.35
CA LYS A 37 0.36 3.72 -3.76
C LYS A 37 -0.82 2.80 -4.10
N ARG A 38 -0.51 1.61 -4.61
CA ARG A 38 -1.47 0.51 -4.77
C ARG A 38 -0.85 -0.73 -4.17
N ILE A 39 -1.45 -1.26 -3.11
CA ILE A 39 -0.89 -2.38 -2.34
C ILE A 39 -1.93 -3.48 -2.29
N MET A 40 -1.61 -4.67 -2.80
CA MET A 40 -2.43 -5.86 -2.59
C MET A 40 -1.92 -6.67 -1.40
N GLN A 41 -2.80 -7.45 -0.79
CA GLN A 41 -2.45 -8.40 0.26
C GLN A 41 -2.76 -9.81 -0.23
N ILE A 42 -1.81 -10.72 -0.07
CA ILE A 42 -2.06 -12.15 -0.19
C ILE A 42 -2.01 -12.73 1.21
N PHE A 43 -3.08 -13.39 1.63
CA PHE A 43 -3.16 -14.05 2.93
C PHE A 43 -3.76 -15.44 2.79
N LYS A 44 -3.50 -16.26 3.81
CA LYS A 44 -4.02 -17.62 3.90
C LYS A 44 -5.31 -17.62 4.71
N GLU A 45 -6.37 -18.17 4.14
CA GLU A 45 -7.65 -18.36 4.80
C GLU A 45 -7.82 -19.83 5.15
N GLY A 46 -7.82 -20.13 6.45
CA GLY A 46 -7.82 -21.51 6.93
C GLY A 46 -6.54 -22.28 6.58
N LYS A 47 -6.67 -23.59 6.30
CA LYS A 47 -5.52 -24.47 6.10
C LYS A 47 -4.97 -24.45 4.68
N ASP A 48 -5.80 -24.14 3.69
CA ASP A 48 -5.45 -24.43 2.29
C ASP A 48 -5.96 -23.43 1.24
N SER A 49 -6.71 -22.39 1.66
CA SER A 49 -7.18 -21.34 0.74
C SER A 49 -6.26 -20.12 0.82
N TYR A 50 -6.04 -19.47 -0.31
CA TYR A 50 -5.28 -18.22 -0.40
C TYR A 50 -6.15 -17.16 -1.04
N ILE A 51 -6.18 -15.99 -0.42
CA ILE A 51 -7.00 -14.86 -0.85
C ILE A 51 -6.08 -13.71 -1.24
N LEU A 52 -6.36 -13.09 -2.39
CA LEU A 52 -5.78 -11.82 -2.79
C LEU A 52 -6.80 -10.72 -2.54
N LYS A 53 -6.47 -9.77 -1.66
CA LYS A 53 -7.24 -8.54 -1.45
C LYS A 53 -6.62 -7.42 -2.27
N GLU A 54 -7.42 -6.84 -3.16
CA GLU A 54 -6.98 -5.77 -4.04
C GLU A 54 -6.93 -4.42 -3.32
N ASN A 55 -5.84 -3.69 -3.56
CA ASN A 55 -5.62 -2.31 -3.14
C ASN A 55 -6.13 -1.97 -1.72
N VAL A 56 -5.49 -2.56 -0.70
CA VAL A 56 -5.83 -2.38 0.72
C VAL A 56 -5.65 -0.93 1.21
N VAL A 57 -4.94 -0.10 0.43
CA VAL A 57 -4.73 1.33 0.69
C VAL A 57 -5.55 2.25 -0.22
N ALA A 58 -6.59 1.75 -0.90
CA ALA A 58 -7.50 2.61 -1.64
C ALA A 58 -8.20 3.59 -0.69
N ARG A 59 -8.13 4.90 -0.97
CA ARG A 59 -8.76 5.95 -0.12
C ARG A 59 -10.23 5.66 0.17
N SER A 60 -11.00 5.24 -0.85
CA SER A 60 -12.42 4.89 -0.70
C SER A 60 -12.66 3.72 0.25
N ASN A 61 -11.75 2.75 0.30
CA ASN A 61 -11.86 1.58 1.17
C ASN A 61 -11.53 1.97 2.61
N VAL A 62 -10.42 2.70 2.79
CA VAL A 62 -9.94 3.16 4.09
C VAL A 62 -10.94 4.13 4.76
N VAL A 63 -11.43 5.12 4.03
CA VAL A 63 -12.32 6.16 4.58
C VAL A 63 -13.71 5.61 4.89
N ASN A 64 -14.24 4.74 4.02
CA ASN A 64 -15.60 4.22 4.20
C ASN A 64 -15.65 2.92 5.02
N GLY A 65 -14.51 2.43 5.53
CA GLY A 65 -14.43 1.15 6.22
C GLY A 65 -14.88 -0.04 5.35
N LYS A 66 -14.77 0.08 4.02
CA LYS A 66 -15.18 -0.97 3.08
C LYS A 66 -14.01 -1.88 2.79
N GLU A 67 -14.29 -3.18 2.74
CA GLU A 67 -13.33 -4.13 2.21
C GLU A 67 -13.23 -3.99 0.69
N GLY A 68 -12.01 -3.99 0.15
CA GLY A 68 -11.77 -4.03 -1.28
C GLY A 68 -12.22 -5.37 -1.89
N SER A 69 -12.17 -5.45 -3.22
CA SER A 69 -12.35 -6.71 -3.94
C SER A 69 -11.35 -7.77 -3.45
N SER A 70 -11.84 -8.98 -3.30
CA SER A 70 -11.04 -10.15 -2.92
C SER A 70 -11.24 -11.27 -3.93
N LEU A 71 -10.17 -12.01 -4.20
CA LEU A 71 -10.14 -13.12 -5.14
C LEU A 71 -9.56 -14.35 -4.45
N VAL A 72 -10.21 -15.49 -4.59
CA VAL A 72 -9.60 -16.78 -4.22
C VAL A 72 -8.55 -17.10 -5.28
N LEU A 73 -7.31 -17.36 -4.85
CA LEU A 73 -6.23 -17.74 -5.73
C LEU A 73 -6.29 -19.24 -6.04
N GLU A 74 -6.08 -19.59 -7.30
CA GLU A 74 -5.91 -20.98 -7.69
C GLU A 74 -4.52 -21.46 -7.33
N LYS A 75 -4.41 -22.69 -6.85
CA LYS A 75 -3.11 -23.37 -6.74
C LYS A 75 -2.74 -24.01 -8.06
N LYS A 76 -1.49 -23.81 -8.47
CA LYS A 76 -0.86 -24.52 -9.59
C LYS A 76 0.49 -25.01 -9.10
N ASP A 77 0.81 -26.29 -9.21
CA ASP A 77 2.10 -26.88 -8.86
C ASP A 77 2.86 -26.14 -7.73
N ASP A 78 3.79 -25.25 -8.08
CA ASP A 78 4.64 -24.49 -7.17
C ASP A 78 4.25 -23.01 -6.96
N THR A 79 3.12 -22.56 -7.52
CA THR A 79 2.65 -21.18 -7.49
C THR A 79 1.15 -21.03 -7.19
N LEU A 80 0.75 -19.78 -6.94
CA LEU A 80 -0.64 -19.33 -6.93
C LEU A 80 -0.97 -18.65 -8.26
N ALA A 81 -2.24 -18.59 -8.64
CA ALA A 81 -2.67 -17.94 -9.87
C ALA A 81 -3.94 -17.12 -9.66
N VAL A 82 -4.01 -15.97 -10.32
CA VAL A 82 -5.23 -15.16 -10.42
C VAL A 82 -6.06 -15.69 -11.58
N ASN A 83 -7.28 -16.17 -11.33
CA ASN A 83 -8.22 -16.51 -12.39
C ASN A 83 -9.10 -15.29 -12.72
N ASN A 84 -9.07 -14.85 -13.98
CA ASN A 84 -9.89 -13.73 -14.48
C ASN A 84 -11.15 -14.18 -15.26
N GLY A 85 -11.52 -15.46 -15.17
CA GLY A 85 -12.62 -16.09 -15.90
C GLY A 85 -12.26 -16.60 -17.30
N LEU A 86 -11.13 -16.15 -17.87
CA LEU A 86 -10.64 -16.58 -19.18
C LEU A 86 -9.39 -17.46 -19.07
N ALA A 87 -8.48 -17.10 -18.16
CA ALA A 87 -7.24 -17.83 -17.92
C ALA A 87 -6.78 -17.68 -16.46
N ALA A 88 -6.05 -18.69 -15.98
CA ALA A 88 -5.31 -18.60 -14.74
C ALA A 88 -3.93 -17.96 -15.00
N MET A 89 -3.71 -16.77 -14.46
CA MET A 89 -2.45 -16.03 -14.57
C MET A 89 -1.55 -16.38 -13.38
N PRO A 90 -0.45 -17.13 -13.57
CA PRO A 90 0.42 -17.52 -12.47
C PRO A 90 1.14 -16.30 -11.86
N LEU A 91 1.36 -16.38 -10.55
CA LEU A 91 2.23 -15.48 -9.81
C LEU A 91 3.68 -15.94 -10.01
N HIS A 92 4.56 -15.02 -10.38
CA HIS A 92 5.98 -15.30 -10.47
C HIS A 92 6.72 -14.57 -9.37
N LEU A 93 7.18 -15.32 -8.37
CA LEU A 93 8.00 -14.80 -7.28
C LEU A 93 9.48 -14.91 -7.68
N SER A 94 10.25 -13.82 -7.51
CA SER A 94 11.70 -13.85 -7.68
C SER A 94 12.39 -14.73 -6.63
N ASP A 95 13.59 -15.20 -6.93
CA ASP A 95 14.36 -16.09 -6.04
C ASP A 95 14.63 -15.48 -4.66
N ASP A 96 14.80 -14.15 -4.60
CA ASP A 96 14.98 -13.39 -3.35
C ASP A 96 13.68 -13.19 -2.55
N GLY A 97 12.53 -13.56 -3.11
CA GLY A 97 11.22 -13.40 -2.50
C GLY A 97 10.73 -11.94 -2.40
N GLN A 98 11.38 -10.98 -3.07
CA GLN A 98 11.09 -9.55 -2.94
C GLN A 98 10.30 -8.95 -4.10
N THR A 99 10.21 -9.67 -5.21
CA THR A 99 9.49 -9.21 -6.41
C THR A 99 8.46 -10.24 -6.82
N LEU A 100 7.21 -9.81 -6.95
CA LEU A 100 6.12 -10.64 -7.47
C LEU A 100 5.68 -10.07 -8.83
N ARG A 101 5.47 -10.94 -9.82
CA ARG A 101 4.92 -10.54 -11.12
C ARG A 101 3.62 -11.27 -11.41
N ILE A 102 2.65 -10.53 -11.93
CA ILE A 102 1.37 -11.05 -12.41
C ILE A 102 1.12 -10.39 -13.77
N SER A 103 1.12 -11.18 -14.85
CA SER A 103 1.10 -10.64 -16.22
C SER A 103 2.22 -9.59 -16.40
N LYS A 104 1.89 -8.39 -16.89
CA LYS A 104 2.82 -7.27 -17.05
C LYS A 104 3.13 -6.48 -15.78
N ASN A 105 2.40 -6.73 -14.69
CA ASN A 105 2.54 -5.96 -13.46
C ASN A 105 3.67 -6.50 -12.60
N GLN A 106 4.47 -5.59 -12.05
CA GLN A 106 5.53 -5.90 -11.10
C GLN A 106 5.17 -5.32 -9.75
N TYR A 107 5.34 -6.12 -8.70
CA TYR A 107 5.10 -5.71 -7.34
C TYR A 107 6.34 -5.93 -6.48
N LYS A 108 6.57 -5.02 -5.54
CA LYS A 108 7.59 -5.15 -4.50
C LYS A 108 6.97 -5.54 -3.18
N LYS A 109 7.63 -6.45 -2.45
CA LYS A 109 7.21 -6.82 -1.12
C LYS A 109 7.38 -5.61 -0.19
N VAL A 110 6.36 -5.34 0.62
CA VAL A 110 6.39 -4.30 1.65
C VAL A 110 5.97 -4.89 2.99
N ASP A 111 6.45 -4.31 4.07
CA ASP A 111 6.09 -4.75 5.41
C ASP A 111 4.75 -4.15 5.87
N GLU A 112 4.20 -4.73 6.93
CA GLU A 112 2.92 -4.30 7.50
C GLU A 112 2.97 -2.89 8.10
N ASN A 113 4.12 -2.45 8.63
CA ASN A 113 4.27 -1.11 9.21
C ASN A 113 4.14 -0.04 8.12
N PHE A 114 4.74 -0.26 6.95
CA PHE A 114 4.59 0.60 5.78
C PHE A 114 3.13 0.71 5.33
N VAL A 115 2.39 -0.41 5.32
CA VAL A 115 0.97 -0.44 4.98
C VAL A 115 0.14 0.32 6.01
N ASN A 116 0.35 0.06 7.30
CA ASN A 116 -0.37 0.72 8.39
C ASN A 116 -0.15 2.24 8.39
N LYS A 117 1.10 2.68 8.22
CA LYS A 117 1.42 4.11 8.08
C LYS A 117 0.75 4.74 6.86
N THR A 118 0.67 4.02 5.74
CA THR A 118 -0.02 4.50 4.55
C THR A 118 -1.52 4.66 4.81
N ILE A 119 -2.15 3.70 5.50
CA ILE A 119 -3.56 3.78 5.91
C ILE A 119 -3.81 4.95 6.87
N GLU A 120 -2.92 5.15 7.84
CA GLU A 120 -2.99 6.27 8.78
C GLU A 120 -2.89 7.62 8.06
N ASN A 121 -1.90 7.79 7.18
CA ASN A 121 -1.75 9.00 6.37
C ASN A 121 -3.01 9.31 5.56
N ILE A 122 -3.66 8.27 4.98
CA ILE A 122 -4.93 8.44 4.26
C ILE A 122 -6.03 8.99 5.18
N LYS A 123 -6.17 8.43 6.38
CA LYS A 123 -7.17 8.87 7.37
C LYS A 123 -6.94 10.31 7.80
N VAL A 124 -5.73 10.64 8.24
CA VAL A 124 -5.37 12.00 8.69
C VAL A 124 -5.54 13.00 7.55
N CYS A 125 -5.13 12.66 6.33
CA CYS A 125 -5.34 13.49 5.16
C CYS A 125 -6.83 13.73 4.86
N HIS A 126 -7.69 12.73 5.08
CA HIS A 126 -9.13 12.85 4.93
C HIS A 126 -9.78 13.73 6.02
N GLU A 127 -9.30 13.64 7.26
CA GLU A 127 -9.75 14.50 8.34
C GLU A 127 -9.45 15.98 8.05
N ILE A 128 -8.22 16.28 7.62
CA ILE A 128 -7.82 17.65 7.24
C ILE A 128 -8.65 18.17 6.05
N GLU A 129 -8.88 17.34 5.04
CA GLU A 129 -9.74 17.69 3.90
C GLU A 129 -11.17 18.00 4.38
N THR A 130 -11.71 17.17 5.28
CA THR A 130 -13.06 17.34 5.81
C THR A 130 -13.17 18.59 6.66
N GLU A 131 -12.19 18.87 7.51
CA GLU A 131 -12.09 20.10 8.30
C GLU A 131 -12.11 21.33 7.39
N TYR A 132 -11.28 21.33 6.34
CA TYR A 132 -11.24 22.41 5.35
C TYR A 132 -12.59 22.60 4.65
N ARG A 133 -13.19 21.51 4.14
CA ARG A 133 -14.47 21.54 3.44
C ARG A 133 -15.61 22.05 4.33
N THR A 134 -15.60 21.73 5.62
CA THR A 134 -16.59 22.23 6.58
C THR A 134 -16.40 23.73 6.79
N LYS A 135 -15.18 24.18 7.11
CA LYS A 135 -14.88 25.60 7.35
C LYS A 135 -15.14 26.48 6.13
N VAL A 136 -14.76 26.04 4.93
CA VAL A 136 -14.95 26.86 3.73
C VAL A 136 -16.42 27.00 3.33
N LYS A 137 -17.28 26.03 3.69
CA LYS A 137 -18.74 26.11 3.48
C LYS A 137 -19.41 27.17 4.35
N GLU A 138 -18.84 27.48 5.52
CA GLU A 138 -19.34 28.53 6.42
C GLU A 138 -19.03 29.94 5.89
N LEU A 139 -18.09 30.06 4.94
CA LEU A 139 -17.68 31.34 4.37
C LEU A 139 -18.47 31.63 3.08
N PRO A 140 -19.05 32.84 2.91
CA PRO A 140 -19.78 33.22 1.69
C PRO A 140 -18.96 33.07 0.40
N ILE A 141 -19.45 32.30 -0.57
CA ILE A 141 -18.75 31.97 -1.84
C ILE A 141 -18.61 33.19 -2.75
N PHE A 142 -19.66 33.99 -2.85
CA PHE A 142 -19.68 35.19 -3.69
C PHE A 142 -19.62 36.43 -2.82
N THR A 143 -18.41 36.77 -2.35
CA THR A 143 -18.17 37.98 -1.57
C THR A 143 -16.98 38.78 -2.09
N ARG A 144 -17.13 40.11 -2.06
CA ARG A 144 -16.06 41.07 -2.30
C ARG A 144 -15.47 41.62 -0.99
N ASP A 145 -15.91 41.11 0.15
CA ASP A 145 -15.38 41.49 1.46
C ASP A 145 -13.91 41.02 1.57
N PRO A 146 -12.94 41.95 1.66
CA PRO A 146 -11.53 41.60 1.76
C PRO A 146 -11.20 40.75 2.99
N ALA A 147 -11.92 40.93 4.11
CA ALA A 147 -11.69 40.16 5.32
C ALA A 147 -12.04 38.68 5.12
N ILE A 148 -13.16 38.39 4.44
CA ILE A 148 -13.55 37.01 4.13
C ILE A 148 -12.60 36.38 3.11
N GLN A 149 -12.13 37.15 2.13
CA GLN A 149 -11.13 36.68 1.16
C GLN A 149 -9.81 36.31 1.85
N GLU A 150 -9.33 37.15 2.77
CA GLU A 150 -8.11 36.87 3.53
C GLU A 150 -8.28 35.68 4.49
N GLN A 151 -9.45 35.51 5.11
CA GLN A 151 -9.77 34.32 5.90
C GLN A 151 -9.69 33.04 5.07
N ARG A 152 -10.26 33.04 3.85
CA ARG A 152 -10.19 31.89 2.93
C ARG A 152 -8.77 31.55 2.53
N LYS A 153 -7.99 32.57 2.17
CA LYS A 153 -6.58 32.42 1.81
C LYS A 153 -5.78 31.83 2.98
N THR A 154 -5.94 32.39 4.18
CA THR A 154 -5.27 31.89 5.40
C THR A 154 -5.65 30.45 5.70
N LEU A 155 -6.95 30.11 5.58
CA LEU A 155 -7.43 28.75 5.74
C LEU A 155 -6.79 27.80 4.71
N ALA A 156 -6.81 28.17 3.43
CA ALA A 156 -6.21 27.39 2.35
C ALA A 156 -4.71 27.16 2.55
N GLU A 157 -3.95 28.21 2.89
CA GLU A 157 -2.50 28.11 3.14
C GLU A 157 -2.18 27.25 4.36
N SER A 158 -2.90 27.43 5.47
CA SER A 158 -2.69 26.64 6.68
C SER A 158 -3.02 25.16 6.46
N THR A 159 -4.12 24.86 5.76
CA THR A 159 -4.48 23.49 5.39
C THR A 159 -3.45 22.88 4.45
N THR A 160 -2.99 23.62 3.42
CA THR A 160 -1.94 23.16 2.50
C THR A 160 -0.67 22.76 3.25
N LYS A 161 -0.22 23.57 4.22
CA LYS A 161 0.94 23.24 5.05
C LYS A 161 0.74 21.95 5.85
N LYS A 162 -0.43 21.76 6.47
CA LYS A 162 -0.74 20.50 7.18
C LYS A 162 -0.71 19.29 6.25
N MET A 163 -1.25 19.42 5.03
CA MET A 163 -1.29 18.33 4.06
C MET A 163 0.09 17.99 3.49
N GLN A 164 0.95 18.99 3.26
CA GLN A 164 2.33 18.78 2.79
C GLN A 164 3.20 18.02 3.80
N ALA A 165 2.86 18.06 5.09
CA ALA A 165 3.54 17.29 6.12
C ALA A 165 3.17 15.79 6.09
N ILE A 166 2.14 15.41 5.32
CA ILE A 166 1.63 14.04 5.22
C ILE A 166 2.01 13.47 3.85
N GLU A 167 2.75 12.37 3.88
CA GLU A 167 3.15 11.65 2.67
C GLU A 167 1.93 11.24 1.85
N ASP A 168 1.98 11.46 0.54
CA ASP A 168 0.93 11.16 -0.44
C ASP A 168 -0.42 11.87 -0.22
N CYS A 169 -0.49 12.86 0.66
CA CYS A 169 -1.70 13.66 0.84
C CYS A 169 -1.84 14.71 -0.29
N LYS A 170 -2.57 14.35 -1.35
CA LYS A 170 -2.82 15.21 -2.51
C LYS A 170 -4.29 15.62 -2.57
N PHE A 171 -4.56 16.88 -2.23
CA PHE A 171 -5.88 17.49 -2.33
C PHE A 171 -5.74 18.87 -2.98
N GLY A 172 -6.53 19.09 -4.04
CA GLY A 172 -6.60 20.40 -4.69
C GLY A 172 -7.42 21.35 -3.83
N ILE A 173 -6.74 22.28 -3.16
CA ILE A 173 -7.36 23.43 -2.53
C ILE A 173 -7.37 24.55 -3.57
N TYR A 174 -8.57 24.97 -3.97
CA TYR A 174 -8.82 26.05 -4.94
C TYR A 174 -9.51 27.22 -4.26
#